data_AF-A0AAU1AKH2-F1
#
_entry.id   AF-A0AAU1AKH2-F1
#
_cell.length_a   1.000
_cell.length_b   1.000
_cell.length_c   1.000
_cell.angle_alpha   90.00
_cell.angle_beta   90.00
_cell.angle_gamma   90.00
#
_symmetry.space_group_name_H-M   'P 1'
#
loop_
_entity.id
_entity.type
_entity.pdbx_description
1 polymer ?
#
loop_
_entity_poly.entity_id
_entity_poly.type
_entity_poly.pdbx_seq_one_letter_code
_entity_poly.pdbx_strand_id
1 'polypeptide(L)'
;MSRRRGAELPKLLQQAGWETVAPNNGEQRRSWLTNQLRQRRDAPGAIDALVCRLADRGEYVQRNEPLAAAEVTELLNSVLAIEGFEIAHNQGRPLIRPDKQPENQEQQSPGVMLHVAMADIVRDADLAVVRR
;
A
#
# COMPACT_ATOMS: atom_id res chain seq x y z
N MET A 1 2.47 1.06 -14.97
CA MET A 1 1.57 -0.11 -14.93
C MET A 1 0.39 0.01 -15.88
N SER A 2 0.23 -0.96 -16.78
CA SER A 2 -0.98 -1.15 -17.57
C SER A 2 -2.14 -1.65 -16.68
N ARG A 3 -3.35 -1.14 -16.89
CA ARG A 3 -4.52 -1.57 -16.11
C ARG A 3 -5.05 -2.91 -16.64
N ARG A 4 -5.20 -3.91 -15.76
CA ARG A 4 -5.89 -5.18 -16.08
C ARG A 4 -7.28 -4.93 -16.68
N ARG A 5 -7.60 -5.65 -17.75
CA ARG A 5 -8.94 -5.65 -18.35
C ARG A 5 -9.92 -6.42 -17.46
N GLY A 6 -11.21 -6.10 -17.57
CA GLY A 6 -12.25 -6.77 -16.78
C GLY A 6 -12.29 -8.29 -16.98
N ALA A 7 -12.01 -8.76 -18.19
CA ALA A 7 -11.93 -10.19 -18.53
C ALA A 7 -10.76 -10.93 -17.87
N GLU A 8 -9.73 -10.22 -17.39
CA GLU A 8 -8.57 -10.83 -16.74
C GLU A 8 -8.76 -11.01 -15.22
N LEU A 9 -9.78 -10.37 -14.64
CA LEU A 9 -10.04 -10.44 -13.21
C LEU A 9 -10.47 -11.82 -12.74
N PRO A 10 -11.37 -12.55 -13.42
CA PRO A 10 -11.74 -13.90 -12.98
C PRO A 10 -10.53 -14.82 -12.86
N LYS A 11 -9.61 -14.75 -13.83
CA LYS A 11 -8.37 -15.54 -13.84
C LYS A 11 -7.46 -15.17 -12.66
N LEU A 12 -7.32 -13.89 -12.33
CA LEU A 12 -6.56 -13.45 -11.17
C LEU A 12 -7.14 -14.04 -9.87
N LEU A 13 -8.45 -13.95 -9.69
CA LEU A 13 -9.11 -14.47 -8.48
C LEU A 13 -8.94 -15.99 -8.37
N GLN A 14 -9.07 -16.72 -9.49
CA GLN A 14 -8.79 -18.16 -9.53
C GLN A 14 -7.34 -18.49 -9.19
N GLN A 15 -6.38 -17.69 -9.68
CA GLN A 15 -4.96 -17.85 -9.35
C GLN A 15 -4.63 -17.51 -7.89
N ALA A 16 -5.48 -16.75 -7.22
CA ALA A 16 -5.45 -16.55 -5.77
C ALA A 16 -6.11 -17.70 -4.99
N GLY A 17 -6.49 -18.78 -5.67
CA GLY A 17 -7.12 -19.96 -5.05
C GLY A 17 -8.62 -19.82 -4.83
N TRP A 18 -9.28 -18.81 -5.41
CA TRP A 18 -10.73 -18.67 -5.23
C TRP A 18 -11.48 -19.66 -6.10
N GLU A 19 -12.31 -20.49 -5.46
CA GLU A 19 -13.19 -21.43 -6.13
C GLU A 19 -14.42 -20.72 -6.70
N THR A 20 -14.95 -21.25 -7.81
CA THR A 20 -16.21 -20.84 -8.44
C THR A 20 -16.31 -19.31 -8.62
N VAL A 21 -15.30 -18.71 -9.26
CA VAL A 21 -15.33 -17.29 -9.63
C VAL A 21 -16.27 -17.10 -10.81
N ALA A 22 -17.31 -16.28 -10.63
CA ALA A 22 -18.25 -15.96 -11.71
C ALA A 22 -17.51 -15.35 -12.90
N PRO A 23 -17.96 -15.57 -14.15
CA PRO A 23 -17.43 -14.81 -15.28
C PRO A 23 -17.75 -13.32 -15.10
N ASN A 24 -16.90 -12.46 -15.66
CA ASN A 24 -17.24 -11.05 -15.77
C ASN A 24 -18.37 -10.92 -16.80
N ASN A 25 -19.55 -10.51 -16.34
CA ASN A 25 -20.80 -10.42 -17.11
C ASN A 25 -20.94 -9.10 -17.89
N GLY A 26 -19.86 -8.33 -18.06
CA GLY A 26 -19.89 -7.01 -18.70
C GLY A 26 -20.23 -5.87 -17.73
N GLU A 27 -20.44 -6.17 -16.44
CA GLU A 27 -20.56 -5.16 -15.39
C GLU A 27 -19.29 -4.30 -15.30
N GLN A 28 -19.43 -3.06 -14.81
CA GLN A 28 -18.29 -2.19 -14.57
C GLN A 28 -17.28 -2.90 -13.66
N ARG A 29 -16.04 -3.01 -14.14
CA ARG A 29 -14.92 -3.74 -13.50
C ARG A 29 -14.82 -3.55 -11.99
N ARG A 30 -14.98 -2.32 -11.52
CA ARG A 30 -14.93 -1.98 -10.09
C ARG A 30 -16.09 -2.58 -9.31
N SER A 31 -17.33 -2.37 -9.76
CA SER A 31 -18.54 -2.92 -9.14
C SER A 31 -18.47 -4.44 -9.06
N TRP A 32 -18.13 -5.09 -10.18
CA TRP A 32 -17.98 -6.54 -10.24
C TRP A 32 -16.96 -7.08 -9.22
N LEU A 33 -15.77 -6.46 -9.15
CA LEU A 33 -14.72 -6.89 -8.22
C LEU A 33 -15.13 -6.64 -6.76
N THR A 34 -15.78 -5.51 -6.47
CA THR A 34 -16.32 -5.20 -5.15
C THR A 34 -17.35 -6.24 -4.71
N ASN A 35 -18.23 -6.69 -5.61
CA ASN A 35 -19.19 -7.76 -5.33
C ASN A 35 -18.49 -9.08 -5.01
N GLN A 36 -17.47 -9.45 -5.78
CA GLN A 36 -16.68 -10.66 -5.51
C GLN A 36 -15.96 -10.61 -4.16
N LEU A 37 -15.39 -9.46 -3.78
CA LEU A 37 -14.75 -9.24 -2.47
C LEU A 37 -15.76 -9.33 -1.32
N ARG A 38 -16.95 -8.74 -1.47
CA ARG A 38 -18.01 -8.79 -0.46
C ARG A 38 -18.49 -10.21 -0.22
N GLN A 39 -18.69 -11.00 -1.28
CA GLN A 39 -19.14 -12.40 -1.19
C GLN A 39 -18.16 -13.31 -0.44
N ARG A 40 -16.88 -12.94 -0.37
CA ARG A 40 -15.82 -13.76 0.24
C ARG A 40 -15.17 -13.10 1.45
N ARG A 41 -15.77 -12.03 1.99
CA ARG A 41 -15.27 -11.34 3.17
C ARG A 41 -15.13 -12.28 4.38
N ASP A 42 -16.08 -13.18 4.53
CA ASP A 42 -16.14 -14.11 5.66
C ASP A 42 -15.40 -15.43 5.37
N ALA A 43 -14.84 -15.60 4.17
CA ALA A 43 -14.05 -16.77 3.80
C ALA A 43 -12.62 -16.61 4.33
N PRO A 44 -12.18 -17.45 5.29
CA PRO A 44 -10.87 -17.28 5.92
C PRO A 44 -9.73 -17.31 4.90
N GLY A 45 -8.85 -16.30 4.94
CA GLY A 45 -7.65 -16.23 4.09
C GLY A 45 -7.91 -15.93 2.61
N ALA A 46 -9.16 -15.77 2.16
CA ALA A 46 -9.44 -15.48 0.76
C ALA A 46 -8.89 -14.12 0.32
N ILE A 47 -9.05 -13.10 1.16
CA ILE A 47 -8.52 -11.75 0.90
C ILE A 47 -7.00 -11.77 0.97
N ASP A 48 -6.42 -12.41 1.98
CA ASP A 48 -4.98 -12.57 2.16
C ASP A 48 -4.32 -13.21 0.93
N ALA A 49 -4.91 -14.30 0.41
CA ALA A 49 -4.41 -14.99 -0.76
C ALA A 49 -4.44 -14.08 -2.01
N LEU A 50 -5.48 -13.25 -2.17
CA LEU A 50 -5.57 -12.29 -3.25
C LEU A 50 -4.52 -11.18 -3.12
N VAL A 51 -4.34 -10.63 -1.92
CA VAL A 51 -3.36 -9.59 -1.62
C VAL A 51 -1.94 -10.11 -1.90
N CYS A 52 -1.61 -11.31 -1.42
CA CYS A 52 -0.35 -11.98 -1.74
C CYS A 52 -0.20 -12.21 -3.26
N ARG A 53 -1.25 -12.67 -3.95
CA ARG A 53 -1.19 -12.87 -5.41
C ARG A 53 -0.91 -11.57 -6.17
N LEU A 54 -1.43 -10.44 -5.70
CA LEU A 54 -1.18 -9.12 -6.29
C LEU A 54 0.26 -8.64 -6.06
N ALA A 55 0.88 -9.00 -4.95
CA ALA A 55 2.28 -8.68 -4.65
C ALA A 55 3.30 -9.67 -5.28
N ASP A 56 2.86 -10.83 -5.76
CA ASP A 56 3.79 -11.85 -6.30
C ASP A 56 4.42 -11.38 -7.62
N ARG A 57 5.75 -11.33 -7.67
CA ARG A 57 6.52 -10.92 -8.87
C ARG A 57 6.18 -11.75 -10.10
N GLY A 58 5.93 -13.05 -9.93
CA GLY A 58 5.60 -13.98 -11.01
C GLY A 58 4.31 -13.63 -11.74
N GLU A 59 3.41 -12.86 -11.12
CA GLU A 59 2.19 -12.35 -11.75
C GLU A 59 2.49 -11.36 -12.90
N TYR A 60 3.61 -10.64 -12.84
CA TYR A 60 3.95 -9.57 -13.77
C TYR A 60 5.04 -9.94 -14.78
N VAL A 61 5.77 -11.03 -14.56
CA VAL A 61 6.82 -11.52 -15.48
C VAL A 61 6.25 -11.74 -16.88
N GLN A 62 5.09 -12.41 -16.99
CA GLN A 62 4.44 -12.68 -18.28
C GLN A 62 3.87 -11.42 -18.95
N ARG A 63 3.72 -10.32 -18.19
CA ARG A 63 3.24 -9.03 -18.68
C ARG A 63 4.37 -8.07 -19.09
N ASN A 64 5.64 -8.50 -18.94
CA ASN A 64 6.82 -7.66 -19.14
C ASN A 64 6.84 -6.41 -18.24
N GLU A 65 6.30 -6.51 -17.02
CA GLU A 65 6.21 -5.42 -16.04
C GLU A 65 6.91 -5.79 -14.71
N PRO A 66 8.22 -6.08 -14.71
CA PRO A 66 8.91 -6.64 -13.55
C PRO A 66 8.92 -5.74 -12.30
N LEU A 67 8.73 -4.42 -12.47
CA LEU A 67 8.67 -3.43 -11.38
C LEU A 67 7.27 -3.28 -10.77
N ALA A 68 6.22 -3.74 -11.46
CA ALA A 68 4.85 -3.54 -11.02
C ALA A 68 4.54 -4.23 -9.67
N ALA A 69 5.23 -5.34 -9.37
CA ALA A 69 5.06 -6.02 -8.09
C ALA A 69 5.50 -5.15 -6.90
N ALA A 70 6.59 -4.40 -7.05
CA ALA A 70 7.09 -3.51 -6.00
C ALA A 70 6.11 -2.33 -5.79
N GLU A 71 5.69 -1.67 -6.87
CA GLU A 71 4.72 -0.57 -6.84
C GLU A 71 3.39 -1.01 -6.20
N VAL A 72 2.91 -2.21 -6.53
CA VAL A 72 1.69 -2.78 -5.94
C VAL A 72 1.88 -3.12 -4.47
N THR A 73 3.04 -3.67 -4.11
CA THR A 73 3.36 -3.99 -2.71
C THR A 73 3.37 -2.73 -1.85
N GLU A 74 4.01 -1.65 -2.33
CA GLU A 74 4.03 -0.36 -1.63
C GLU A 74 2.61 0.19 -1.42
N LEU A 75 1.78 0.16 -2.47
CA LEU A 75 0.39 0.60 -2.36
C LEU A 75 -0.42 -0.26 -1.38
N LEU A 76 -0.26 -1.58 -1.41
CA LEU A 76 -0.95 -2.47 -0.49
C LEU A 76 -0.50 -2.26 0.96
N ASN A 77 0.80 -2.08 1.19
CA ASN A 77 1.35 -1.79 2.53
C ASN A 77 0.86 -0.46 3.07
N SER A 78 0.66 0.57 2.23
CA SER A 78 0.07 1.84 2.68
C SER A 78 -1.34 1.69 3.26
N VAL A 79 -2.09 0.68 2.81
CA VAL A 79 -3.43 0.37 3.31
C VAL A 79 -3.34 -0.57 4.52
N LEU A 80 -2.56 -1.65 4.44
CA LEU A 80 -2.42 -2.65 5.49
C LEU A 80 -1.78 -2.09 6.78
N ALA A 81 -0.91 -1.08 6.67
CA ALA A 81 -0.29 -0.43 7.81
C ALA A 81 -1.34 0.20 8.77
N ILE A 82 -2.49 0.64 8.24
CA ILE A 82 -3.60 1.17 9.05
C ILE A 82 -4.16 0.08 9.97
N GLU A 83 -4.08 -1.19 9.55
CA GLU A 83 -4.53 -2.35 10.31
C GLU A 83 -3.39 -3.06 11.06
N GLY A 84 -2.17 -2.51 11.03
CA GLY A 84 -0.99 -3.09 11.70
C GLY A 84 -0.42 -4.33 10.99
N PHE A 85 -0.57 -4.41 9.67
CA PHE A 85 -0.03 -5.49 8.84
C PHE A 85 0.87 -4.97 7.71
N GLU A 86 1.75 -5.83 7.22
CA GLU A 86 2.55 -5.59 6.02
C GLU A 86 2.65 -6.85 5.14
N ILE A 87 2.90 -6.65 3.86
CA ILE A 87 3.37 -7.68 2.94
C ILE A 87 4.89 -7.71 3.00
N ALA A 88 5.43 -8.81 3.51
CA ALA A 88 6.84 -9.14 3.46
C ALA A 88 7.12 -10.18 2.37
N HIS A 89 8.39 -10.35 2.01
CA HIS A 89 8.82 -11.37 1.05
C HIS A 89 9.73 -12.39 1.72
N ASN A 90 9.34 -13.66 1.68
CA ASN A 90 10.19 -14.78 2.10
C ASN A 90 10.53 -15.62 0.86
N GLN A 91 11.83 -15.76 0.57
CA GLN A 91 12.30 -16.45 -0.65
C GLN A 91 11.62 -15.95 -1.94
N GLY A 92 11.32 -14.64 -1.99
CA GLY A 92 10.64 -14.02 -3.14
C GLY A 92 9.13 -14.27 -3.22
N ARG A 93 8.54 -14.96 -2.24
CA ARG A 93 7.09 -15.13 -2.11
C ARG A 93 6.50 -14.12 -1.13
N PRO A 94 5.42 -13.41 -1.50
CA PRO A 94 4.76 -12.49 -0.60
C PRO A 94 4.02 -13.24 0.50
N LEU A 95 4.06 -12.70 1.71
CA LEU A 95 3.30 -13.15 2.86
C LEU A 95 2.84 -11.94 3.69
N ILE A 96 1.63 -12.00 4.21
CA ILE A 96 1.13 -11.00 5.16
C ILE A 96 1.67 -11.37 6.54
N ARG A 97 2.19 -10.38 7.27
CA ARG A 97 2.60 -10.53 8.66
C ARG A 97 2.20 -9.28 9.45
N PRO A 98 2.14 -9.36 10.79
CA PRO A 98 2.04 -8.17 11.62
C PRO A 98 3.17 -7.21 11.24
N ASP A 99 2.80 -5.96 11.02
CA ASP A 99 3.78 -4.91 10.78
C ASP A 99 4.67 -4.85 12.01
N LYS A 100 5.96 -5.09 11.80
CA LYS A 100 6.95 -4.78 12.82
C LYS A 100 7.13 -3.28 12.76
N GLN A 101 6.14 -2.53 13.24
CA GLN A 101 6.37 -1.14 13.55
C GLN A 101 7.62 -1.13 14.43
N PRO A 102 8.74 -0.51 14.01
CA PRO A 102 9.78 -0.24 14.97
C PRO A 102 9.09 0.58 16.05
N GLU A 103 9.23 0.18 17.31
CA GLU A 103 8.66 0.89 18.47
C GLU A 103 9.15 2.36 18.56
N ASN A 104 9.91 2.86 17.60
CA ASN A 104 10.26 4.26 17.41
C ASN A 104 10.70 4.50 15.95
N GLN A 105 9.86 5.19 15.16
CA GLN A 105 10.38 6.24 14.29
C GLN A 105 10.37 7.57 15.06
N GLU A 106 10.99 7.58 16.24
CA GLU A 106 11.68 8.80 16.65
C GLU A 106 12.87 8.97 15.70
N GLN A 107 12.88 10.10 14.98
CA GLN A 107 14.03 10.67 14.28
C GLN A 107 14.41 10.12 12.90
N GLN A 108 13.61 10.46 11.88
CA GLN A 108 14.18 10.97 10.62
C GLN A 108 13.45 12.24 10.17
N SER A 109 13.49 13.27 11.02
CA SER A 109 13.71 14.61 10.49
C SER A 109 15.23 14.75 10.35
N PRO A 110 15.79 15.17 9.19
CA PRO A 110 17.16 15.62 9.20
C PRO A 110 17.23 16.74 10.23
N GLY A 111 18.08 16.58 11.23
CA GLY A 111 18.28 17.58 12.26
C GLY A 111 18.73 18.87 11.60
N VAL A 112 17.78 19.74 11.26
CA VAL A 112 18.06 21.16 11.08
C VAL A 112 18.40 21.64 12.48
N MET A 113 19.68 21.54 12.83
CA MET A 113 20.23 22.17 14.00
C MET A 113 20.12 23.68 13.78
N LEU A 114 19.02 24.27 14.25
CA LEU A 114 18.81 25.70 14.22
C LEU A 114 19.72 26.30 15.30
N HIS A 115 20.97 26.59 14.94
CA HIS A 115 21.85 27.45 15.74
C HIS A 115 21.34 28.89 15.65
N VAL A 116 20.30 29.21 16.42
CA VAL A 116 19.97 30.61 16.71
C VAL A 116 20.08 30.78 18.22
N ALA A 117 21.13 31.46 18.64
CA ALA A 117 21.24 31.90 20.03
C ALA A 117 20.15 32.95 20.28
N MET A 118 19.52 32.96 21.46
CA MET A 118 18.51 33.96 21.82
C MET A 118 18.99 35.43 21.69
N ALA A 119 20.31 35.65 21.59
CA ALA A 119 20.88 36.97 21.31
C ALA A 119 20.66 37.48 19.87
N ASP A 120 20.38 36.58 18.91
CA ASP A 120 20.16 36.96 17.49
C ASP A 120 18.69 37.28 17.19
N ILE A 121 17.73 36.81 18.01
CA ILE A 121 16.29 37.12 17.87
C ILE A 121 15.97 38.55 18.34
N VAL A 122 16.84 39.14 19.16
CA VAL A 122 16.63 40.48 19.76
C VAL A 122 17.24 41.61 18.90
N ARG A 123 17.69 41.32 17.67
CA ARG A 123 18.27 42.34 16.78
C ARG A 123 17.34 42.84 15.68
N ASP A 124 16.10 42.39 15.62
CA ASP A 124 15.07 43.06 14.82
C ASP A 124 14.63 44.35 15.56
N ALA A 125 15.36 45.43 15.29
CA ALA A 125 15.10 46.76 15.81
C ALA A 125 13.81 47.40 15.29
N ASP A 126 13.01 46.69 14.48
CA ASP A 126 11.74 47.17 13.91
C ASP A 126 10.49 46.82 14.75
N LEU A 127 10.61 46.04 15.82
CA LEU A 127 9.49 45.80 16.75
C LEU A 127 9.36 46.87 17.85
N ALA A 128 10.22 47.90 17.82
CA ALA A 128 10.15 49.06 18.71
C ALA A 128 9.46 50.26 18.05
N VAL A 129 8.23 50.08 17.56
CA VAL A 129 7.31 51.21 17.32
C VAL A 129 6.00 50.96 18.07
N VAL A 130 6.04 51.18 19.38
CA VAL A 130 4.86 51.59 20.13
C VAL A 130 4.72 53.09 19.92
N ARG A 131 3.81 53.51 19.04
CA ARG A 131 3.32 54.90 19.06
C ARG A 131 2.01 54.92 19.87
N ARG A 132 2.03 55.82 20.87
CA ARG A 132 0.96 56.18 21.80
C ARG A 132 -0.38 56.43 21.13
#